data_AF-H3KEA7-F1
#
_entry.id   AF-H3KEA7-F1
#
_cell.length_a   1.000
_cell.length_b   1.000
_cell.length_c   1.000
_cell.angle_alpha   90.00
_cell.angle_beta   90.00
_cell.angle_gamma   90.00
#
_symmetry.space_group_name_H-M   'P 1'
#
loop_
_entity.id
_entity.type
_entity.pdbx_description
1 polymer ?
#
loop_
_entity_poly.entity_id
_entity_poly.type
_entity_poly.pdbx_seq_one_letter_code
_entity_poly.pdbx_strand_id
1 'polypeptide(L)' 'EVGGWWERGDGSDVDMVAANPVTKTITFAEVKLDPEACDLKRLERTVGRFLEAHPEYASWERRLVGLTLNDLSAV' A
#
# COMPACT_ATOMS: atom_id res chain seq x y z
N GLU A 1 12.77 -0.45 2.61
CA GLU A 1 12.61 -1.05 1.27
C GLU A 1 11.29 -0.56 0.69
N VAL A 2 11.22 -0.32 -0.62
CA VAL A 2 10.00 0.13 -1.31
C VAL A 2 9.83 -0.70 -2.58
N GLY A 3 8.63 -1.21 -2.81
CA GLY A 3 8.26 -2.01 -3.99
C GLY A 3 6.76 -1.95 -4.26
N GLY A 4 6.27 -2.68 -5.26
CA GLY A 4 4.83 -2.87 -5.52
C GLY A 4 4.41 -4.31 -5.27
N TRP A 5 3.13 -4.56 -5.10
CA TRP A 5 2.59 -5.91 -4.90
C TRP A 5 1.32 -6.14 -5.72
N TRP A 6 1.31 -7.24 -6.48
CA TRP A 6 0.29 -7.55 -7.49
C TRP A 6 -0.07 -9.04 -7.39
N GLU A 7 -1.35 -9.37 -7.24
CA GLU A 7 -1.84 -10.74 -7.35
C GLU A 7 -2.54 -10.99 -8.69
N ARG A 8 -2.25 -12.13 -9.32
CA ARG A 8 -2.83 -12.47 -10.62
C ARG A 8 -4.27 -12.95 -10.43
N GLY A 9 -5.24 -12.19 -10.96
CA GLY A 9 -6.55 -12.73 -11.32
C GLY A 9 -7.77 -12.08 -10.68
N ASP A 10 -7.60 -11.16 -9.72
CA ASP A 10 -8.75 -10.51 -9.07
C ASP A 10 -8.66 -8.97 -8.97
N GLY A 11 -7.60 -8.37 -9.51
CA GLY A 11 -7.42 -6.92 -9.51
C GLY A 11 -7.15 -6.34 -8.12
N SER A 12 -6.65 -7.14 -7.18
CA SER A 12 -6.25 -6.67 -5.85
C SER A 12 -4.77 -6.28 -5.87
N ASP A 13 -4.53 -5.06 -6.31
CA ASP A 13 -3.18 -4.53 -6.49
C ASP A 13 -2.89 -3.46 -5.45
N VAL A 14 -1.64 -3.41 -4.98
CA VAL A 14 -1.11 -2.28 -4.21
C VAL A 14 -0.01 -1.61 -5.03
N ASP A 15 -0.26 -0.35 -5.41
CA ASP A 15 0.66 0.42 -6.24
C ASP A 15 2.04 0.60 -5.58
N MET A 16 2.06 0.81 -4.25
CA MET A 16 3.31 0.92 -3.49
C MET A 16 3.20 0.32 -2.07
N VAL A 17 4.22 -0.43 -1.69
CA VAL A 17 4.47 -0.95 -0.35
C VAL A 17 5.85 -0.47 0.11
N ALA A 18 5.89 0.23 1.24
CA ALA A 18 7.11 0.74 1.84
C ALA A 18 7.28 0.21 3.27
N ALA A 19 8.31 -0.61 3.49
CA ALA A 19 8.62 -1.19 4.79
C ALA A 19 9.84 -0.52 5.42
N ASN A 20 9.72 -0.13 6.69
CA ASN A 20 10.80 0.37 7.52
C ASN A 20 11.04 -0.61 8.71
N PRO A 21 12.07 -1.47 8.61
CA PRO A 21 12.38 -2.45 9.65
C PRO A 21 12.85 -1.85 10.97
N VAL A 22 13.41 -0.62 10.96
CA VAL A 22 13.94 0.05 12.16
C VAL A 22 12.80 0.51 13.05
N THR A 23 11.78 1.12 12.47
CA THR A 23 10.59 1.61 13.20
C THR A 23 9.47 0.59 13.26
N LYS A 24 9.59 -0.55 12.58
CA LYS A 24 8.52 -1.56 12.42
C LYS A 24 7.22 -0.94 11.88
N THR A 25 7.37 -0.11 10.85
CA THR A 25 6.25 0.53 10.15
C THR A 25 6.17 0.05 8.71
N ILE A 26 4.97 -0.21 8.20
CA ILE A 26 4.71 -0.52 6.80
C ILE A 26 3.63 0.40 6.25
N THR A 27 3.87 0.97 5.08
CA THR A 27 2.95 1.89 4.41
C THR A 27 2.52 1.28 3.09
N PHE A 28 1.21 1.26 2.86
CA PHE A 28 0.58 0.86 1.62
C PHE A 28 -0.04 2.08 0.98
N ALA A 29 0.23 2.30 -0.30
CA ALA A 29 -0.33 3.40 -1.05
C ALA A 29 -1.06 2.93 -2.30
N GLU A 30 -2.19 3.59 -2.56
CA GLU A 30 -2.79 3.63 -3.88
C GLU A 30 -2.39 4.96 -4.54
N VAL A 31 -1.89 4.90 -5.76
CA VAL A 31 -1.43 6.06 -6.53
C VAL A 31 -2.40 6.31 -7.67
N LYS A 32 -3.02 7.49 -7.70
CA LYS A 32 -3.98 7.89 -8.72
C LYS A 32 -3.64 9.24 -9.35
N LEU A 33 -4.13 9.47 -10.57
CA LEU A 33 -4.07 10.80 -11.18
C LEU A 33 -5.04 11.76 -10.50
N ASP A 34 -6.25 11.27 -10.23
CA ASP A 34 -7.32 12.00 -9.57
C ASP A 34 -7.42 11.55 -8.10
N PRO A 35 -7.29 12.45 -7.11
CA PRO A 35 -7.44 12.10 -5.70
C PRO A 35 -8.81 11.53 -5.36
N GLU A 36 -9.87 11.90 -6.08
CA GLU A 36 -11.22 11.36 -5.86
C GLU A 36 -11.34 9.89 -6.29
N ALA A 37 -10.40 9.39 -7.10
CA ALA A 37 -10.34 8.00 -7.55
C ALA A 37 -9.64 7.06 -6.56
N CYS A 38 -9.07 7.57 -5.46
CA CYS A 38 -8.46 6.74 -4.42
C CYS A 38 -9.54 6.00 -3.61
N ASP A 39 -9.47 4.66 -3.57
CA ASP A 39 -10.39 3.83 -2.79
C ASP A 39 -9.65 3.17 -1.63
N LEU A 40 -9.51 3.91 -0.52
CA LEU A 40 -8.85 3.41 0.68
C LEU A 40 -9.55 2.18 1.29
N LYS A 41 -10.85 1.97 1.04
CA LYS A 41 -11.55 0.76 1.51
C LYS A 41 -11.15 -0.46 0.69
N ARG A 42 -10.97 -0.30 -0.62
CA ARG A 42 -10.39 -1.35 -1.48
C ARG A 42 -8.94 -1.63 -1.11
N LEU A 43 -8.15 -0.58 -0.84
CA LEU A 43 -6.78 -0.73 -0.39
C LEU A 43 -6.71 -1.52 0.92
N GLU A 44 -7.55 -1.19 1.92
CA GLU A 44 -7.59 -1.90 3.20
C GLU A 44 -7.90 -3.41 3.03
N ARG A 45 -8.87 -3.76 2.17
CA ARG A 45 -9.16 -5.18 1.86
C ARG A 45 -7.97 -5.88 1.21
N THR A 46 -7.29 -5.22 0.28
CA THR A 46 -6.12 -5.75 -0.42
C THR A 46 -4.94 -5.94 0.54
N VAL A 47 -4.73 -5.00 1.45
CA VAL A 47 -3.72 -5.10 2.51
C VAL A 47 -3.97 -6.30 3.43
N GLY A 48 -5.22 -6.67 3.69
CA GLY A 48 -5.54 -7.90 4.41
C GLY A 48 -4.89 -9.13 3.78
N ARG A 49 -5.04 -9.29 2.46
CA ARG A 49 -4.44 -10.41 1.70
C ARG A 49 -2.92 -10.35 1.67
N PHE A 50 -2.36 -9.15 1.50
CA PHE A 50 -0.92 -8.96 1.60
C PHE A 50 -0.39 -9.50 2.94
N LEU A 51 -1.05 -9.19 4.05
CA LEU A 51 -0.61 -9.62 5.38
C LEU A 51 -0.83 -11.12 5.64
N GLU A 52 -1.79 -11.75 4.96
CA GLU A 52 -1.94 -13.22 4.95
C GLU A 52 -0.76 -13.88 4.24
N ALA A 53 -0.31 -13.31 3.12
CA ALA A 53 0.85 -13.79 2.36
C ALA A 53 2.20 -13.45 3.05
N HIS A 54 2.24 -12.36 3.81
CA HIS A 54 3.43 -11.82 4.48
C HIS A 54 3.22 -11.62 5.99
N PRO A 55 3.07 -12.71 6.76
CA PRO A 55 2.77 -12.65 8.19
C PRO A 55 3.86 -11.94 9.02
N GLU A 56 5.09 -11.81 8.52
CA GLU A 56 6.20 -11.10 9.15
C GLU A 56 5.92 -9.61 9.40
N TYR A 57 4.96 -9.02 8.68
CA TYR A 57 4.53 -7.62 8.84
C TYR A 57 3.24 -7.47 9.65
N ALA A 58 2.59 -8.56 10.06
CA ALA A 58 1.27 -8.52 10.71
C ALA A 58 1.22 -7.69 12.01
N SER A 59 2.33 -7.62 12.74
CA SER A 59 2.47 -6.87 13.99
C SER A 59 3.02 -5.45 13.82
N TRP A 60 3.37 -5.04 12.60
CA TRP A 60 3.96 -3.73 12.33
C TRP A 60 2.87 -2.65 12.35
N GLU A 61 3.26 -1.41 12.66
CA GLU A 61 2.36 -0.26 12.50
C GLU A 61 2.04 -0.09 11.01
N ARG A 62 0.75 -0.03 10.68
CA ARG A 62 0.27 0.02 9.30
C ARG A 62 -0.25 1.41 8.96
N ARG A 63 0.09 1.89 7.77
CA ARG A 63 -0.44 3.14 7.20
C ARG A 63 -1.03 2.87 5.83
N LEU A 64 -2.21 3.41 5.59
CA LEU A 64 -2.93 3.37 4.32
C LEU A 64 -3.02 4.80 3.82
N VAL A 65 -2.45 5.08 2.64
CA VAL A 65 -2.41 6.42 2.08
C VAL A 65 -2.90 6.42 0.64
N GLY A 66 -3.65 7.45 0.27
CA GLY A 66 -3.92 7.78 -1.13
C GLY A 66 -2.90 8.81 -1.56
N LEU A 67 -2.22 8.56 -2.67
CA LEU A 67 -1.24 9.48 -3.24
C LEU A 67 -1.67 9.87 -4.64
N THR A 68 -1.35 11.10 -5.00
CA THR A 68 -1.45 11.59 -6.37
C THR A 68 -0.09 11.75 -7.01
N LEU A 69 -0.03 11.95 -8.33
CA LEU A 69 1.24 12.30 -8.98
C LEU A 69 1.86 13.59 -8.43
N ASN A 70 1.04 14.54 -7.97
CA ASN A 70 1.55 15.76 -7.34
C ASN A 70 2.29 15.43 -6.03
N ASP A 71 1.74 14.51 -5.22
CA ASP A 71 2.38 14.08 -3.97
C ASP A 71 3.71 13.35 -4.21
N LEU A 72 3.83 12.65 -5.35
CA LEU A 72 5.07 11.97 -5.75
C LEU A 72 6.10 12.90 -6.40
N SER A 73 5.67 14.04 -6.95
CA SER A 73 6.57 15.02 -7.58
C SER A 73 7.27 15.95 -6.59
N ALA A 74 6.81 15.96 -5.34
CA ALA A 74 7.32 16.81 -4.26
C ALA A 74 8.46 16.14 -3.45
N VAL A 75 8.95 14.98 -3.90
CA VAL A 75 9.95 14.15 -3.22
C VAL A 75 11.31 14.24 -3.91
#